data_AF-A0A7K3IW15-F1
#
_entry.id   AF-A0A7K3IW15-F1
#
_cell.length_a   1.000
_cell.length_b   1.000
_cell.length_c   1.000
_cell.angle_alpha   90.00
_cell.angle_beta   90.00
_cell.angle_gamma   90.00
#
_symmetry.space_group_name_H-M   'P 1'
#
loop_
_entity.id
_entity.type
_entity.pdbx_description
1 polymer ?
#
loop_
_entity_poly.entity_id
_entity_poly.type
_entity_poly.pdbx_seq_one_letter_code
_entity_poly.pdbx_strand_id
1 'polypeptide(L)'
;MELRTTFNIDPSEQKISYNDPVMFIGSCFATYIGRKFESGHMPVMINPSGTVFNPASVLKTISRIISGESYELKDLNNFNGLWFSFDHYTDFSSETAEGTLSAINLKLNESRSFLSGTRFLFITFGTARVFRLKESGLIVSNCHKLPAINFTRELMSVNNIVISWNALLDNLKSLYPGLKVIFTISPVRHWKDGAHGNQVSKSVLFLAVEELLKHPSKPSYFPAYELIMDDLRDYRYYDEDMLHPSPKAIDYIWEEFSKCYFEKTTTELVQEIDRISKAMSHRIQNPYSGETRKFAENILAKIDLISKKAPEINLQNEKKYFLELIHRAS
;
A
#
# COMPACT_ATOMS: atom_id res chain seq x y z
N MET A 1 -2.25 -13.78 33.83
CA MET A 1 -1.96 -12.36 33.54
C MET A 1 -2.12 -12.15 32.06
N GLU A 2 -3.04 -11.28 31.66
CA GLU A 2 -3.20 -10.88 30.26
C GLU A 2 -2.15 -9.81 29.95
N LEU A 3 -1.25 -10.10 28.99
CA LEU A 3 -0.07 -9.29 28.69
C LEU A 3 -0.27 -8.37 27.48
N ARG A 4 -1.47 -8.36 26.89
CA ARG A 4 -1.82 -7.54 25.73
C ARG A 4 -2.89 -6.52 26.12
N THR A 5 -2.80 -5.32 25.55
CA THR A 5 -3.85 -4.31 25.65
C THR A 5 -4.56 -4.25 24.31
N THR A 6 -5.52 -5.15 24.12
CA THR A 6 -6.31 -5.19 22.88
C THR A 6 -7.37 -4.09 22.88
N PHE A 7 -7.85 -3.74 21.69
CA PHE A 7 -8.94 -2.81 21.50
C PHE A 7 -9.83 -3.30 20.34
N ASN A 8 -11.08 -2.85 20.33
CA ASN A 8 -12.01 -3.24 19.28
C ASN A 8 -11.84 -2.33 18.07
N ILE A 9 -11.80 -2.94 16.89
CA ILE A 9 -11.90 -2.24 15.61
C ILE A 9 -13.30 -2.49 15.09
N ASP A 10 -14.09 -1.43 15.01
CA ASP A 10 -15.45 -1.54 14.51
C ASP A 10 -15.44 -1.98 13.03
N PRO A 11 -16.25 -2.98 12.66
CA PRO A 11 -16.37 -3.38 11.26
C PRO A 11 -16.81 -2.21 10.38
N SER A 12 -16.17 -2.07 9.22
CA SER A 12 -16.60 -1.09 8.23
C SER A 12 -18.04 -1.38 7.77
N GLU A 13 -18.88 -0.33 7.72
CA GLU A 13 -20.23 -0.39 7.14
C GLU A 13 -20.20 -0.78 5.65
N GLN A 14 -19.08 -0.55 4.99
CA GLN A 14 -18.86 -0.85 3.57
C GLN A 14 -17.77 -1.91 3.46
N LYS A 15 -18.15 -3.07 2.95
CA LYS A 15 -17.24 -4.20 2.81
C LYS A 15 -16.63 -4.26 1.41
N ILE A 16 -15.42 -4.80 1.35
CA ILE A 16 -14.66 -5.10 0.14
C ILE A 16 -15.08 -6.51 -0.29
N SER A 17 -15.73 -6.59 -1.44
CA SER A 17 -15.91 -7.83 -2.17
C SER A 17 -14.61 -8.22 -2.89
N TYR A 18 -14.49 -9.48 -3.29
CA TYR A 18 -13.25 -10.00 -3.89
C TYR A 18 -12.79 -9.20 -5.14
N ASN A 19 -13.75 -8.69 -5.92
CA ASN A 19 -13.51 -8.03 -7.19
C ASN A 19 -13.47 -6.50 -7.10
N ASP A 20 -13.64 -5.93 -5.89
CA ASP A 20 -13.60 -4.49 -5.72
C ASP A 20 -12.16 -3.97 -5.88
N PRO A 21 -11.89 -3.05 -6.83
CA PRO A 21 -10.55 -2.51 -6.98
C PRO A 21 -10.16 -1.60 -5.81
N VAL A 22 -8.97 -1.86 -5.25
CA VAL A 22 -8.44 -1.15 -4.09
C VAL A 22 -7.13 -0.46 -4.45
N MET A 23 -7.00 0.81 -4.07
CA MET A 23 -5.77 1.57 -4.26
C MET A 23 -5.14 1.91 -2.91
N PHE A 24 -3.84 1.64 -2.77
CA PHE A 24 -3.03 1.98 -1.60
C PHE A 24 -2.01 3.05 -1.97
N ILE A 25 -2.01 4.18 -1.28
CA ILE A 25 -1.01 5.25 -1.46
C ILE A 25 -0.47 5.66 -0.09
N GLY A 26 0.85 5.72 0.06
CA GLY A 26 1.47 6.18 1.29
C GLY A 26 2.84 5.58 1.56
N SER A 27 3.14 5.41 2.85
CA SER A 27 4.37 4.80 3.35
C SER A 27 4.57 3.35 2.87
N CYS A 28 5.75 2.78 3.14
CA CYS A 28 6.06 1.38 2.85
C CYS A 28 5.05 0.39 3.48
N PHE A 29 4.39 0.76 4.58
CA PHE A 29 3.34 -0.05 5.17
C PHE A 29 2.14 -0.26 4.23
N ALA A 30 1.81 0.74 3.41
CA ALA A 30 0.78 0.61 2.37
C ALA A 30 1.13 -0.52 1.39
N THR A 31 2.42 -0.67 1.07
CA THR A 31 2.92 -1.75 0.21
C THR A 31 2.79 -3.12 0.87
N TYR A 32 3.03 -3.24 2.19
CA TYR A 32 2.88 -4.52 2.88
C TYR A 32 1.43 -5.02 2.84
N ILE A 33 0.46 -4.15 3.12
CA ILE A 33 -0.97 -4.52 3.06
C ILE A 33 -1.42 -4.72 1.62
N GLY A 34 -1.01 -3.85 0.69
CA GLY A 34 -1.32 -4.01 -0.74
C GLY A 34 -0.81 -5.34 -1.31
N ARG A 35 0.39 -5.79 -0.91
CA ARG A 35 0.94 -7.10 -1.33
C ARG A 35 0.12 -8.29 -0.84
N LYS A 36 -0.67 -8.15 0.23
CA LYS A 36 -1.62 -9.17 0.65
C LYS A 36 -2.79 -9.29 -0.32
N PHE A 37 -3.26 -8.17 -0.88
CA PHE A 37 -4.22 -8.20 -1.98
C PHE A 37 -3.62 -8.83 -3.25
N GLU A 38 -2.39 -8.49 -3.62
CA GLU A 38 -1.71 -9.12 -4.77
C GLU A 38 -1.56 -10.63 -4.60
N SER A 39 -1.13 -11.07 -3.41
CA SER A 39 -0.99 -12.50 -3.09
C SER A 39 -2.32 -13.23 -3.09
N GLY A 40 -3.39 -12.52 -2.72
CA GLY A 40 -4.76 -13.00 -2.81
C GLY A 40 -5.39 -12.79 -4.18
N HIS A 41 -4.64 -12.44 -5.24
CA HIS A 41 -5.15 -12.21 -6.60
C HIS A 41 -6.35 -11.25 -6.69
N MET A 42 -6.42 -10.27 -5.79
CA MET A 42 -7.46 -9.24 -5.78
C MET A 42 -7.04 -8.03 -6.61
N PRO A 43 -7.98 -7.29 -7.24
CA PRO A 43 -7.63 -6.10 -8.02
C PRO A 43 -7.06 -5.00 -7.12
N VAL A 44 -5.76 -4.72 -7.23
CA VAL A 44 -5.08 -3.75 -6.38
C VAL A 44 -4.06 -2.91 -7.15
N MET A 45 -3.94 -1.64 -6.77
CA MET A 45 -2.84 -0.76 -7.19
C MET A 45 -2.13 -0.19 -5.97
N ILE A 46 -0.81 -0.33 -5.94
CA ILE A 46 0.02 0.07 -4.80
C ILE A 46 0.97 1.16 -5.24
N ASN A 47 0.96 2.30 -4.54
CA ASN A 47 1.95 3.37 -4.64
C ASN A 47 2.35 3.67 -6.11
N PRO A 48 1.43 4.20 -6.93
CA PRO A 48 1.65 4.36 -8.37
C PRO A 48 2.78 5.34 -8.74
N SER A 49 3.20 6.22 -7.84
CA SER A 49 4.41 7.07 -7.99
C SER A 49 5.58 6.58 -7.12
N GLY A 50 5.48 5.36 -6.59
CA GLY A 50 6.34 4.83 -5.54
C GLY A 50 5.93 5.33 -4.14
N THR A 51 6.74 4.98 -3.14
CA THR A 51 6.41 5.22 -1.73
C THR A 51 6.45 6.72 -1.39
N VAL A 52 5.34 7.25 -0.87
CA VAL A 52 5.17 8.68 -0.52
C VAL A 52 4.71 8.81 0.93
N PHE A 53 5.54 9.38 1.81
CA PHE A 53 5.32 9.26 3.25
C PHE A 53 4.48 10.38 3.87
N ASN A 54 4.46 11.58 3.28
CA ASN A 54 3.89 12.76 3.92
C ASN A 54 2.61 13.23 3.23
N PRO A 55 1.72 13.95 3.94
CA PRO A 55 0.44 14.38 3.40
C PRO A 55 0.54 15.23 2.13
N ALA A 56 1.56 16.09 1.99
CA ALA A 56 1.72 16.93 0.80
C ALA A 56 2.10 16.11 -0.44
N SER A 57 3.03 15.17 -0.31
CA SER A 57 3.46 14.28 -1.39
C SER A 57 2.32 13.37 -1.84
N VAL A 58 1.59 12.75 -0.91
CA VAL A 58 0.43 11.92 -1.23
C VAL A 58 -0.64 12.74 -1.96
N LEU A 59 -0.94 13.95 -1.47
CA LEU A 59 -1.89 14.85 -2.12
C LEU A 59 -1.46 15.18 -3.55
N LYS A 60 -0.18 15.46 -3.77
CA LYS A 60 0.36 15.77 -5.10
C LYS A 60 0.21 14.58 -6.05
N THR A 61 0.53 13.37 -5.61
CA THR A 61 0.33 12.13 -6.38
C THR A 61 -1.13 11.98 -6.81
N ILE A 62 -2.08 12.09 -5.88
CA ILE A 62 -3.51 11.91 -6.19
C ILE A 62 -4.00 13.03 -7.12
N SER A 63 -3.62 14.27 -6.84
CA SER A 63 -4.01 15.43 -7.66
C SER A 63 -3.52 15.30 -9.11
N ARG A 64 -2.31 14.75 -9.31
CA ARG A 64 -1.78 14.48 -10.64
C ARG A 64 -2.55 13.37 -11.35
N ILE A 65 -2.88 12.28 -10.65
CA ILE A 65 -3.69 11.18 -11.21
C ILE A 65 -5.08 11.70 -11.65
N ILE A 66 -5.73 12.49 -10.80
CA ILE A 66 -7.05 13.05 -11.06
C ILE A 66 -7.02 14.01 -12.26
N SER A 67 -6.08 14.95 -12.28
CA SER A 67 -5.96 15.90 -13.39
C SER A 67 -5.61 15.21 -14.70
N GLY A 68 -4.78 14.15 -14.64
CA GLY A 68 -4.23 13.47 -15.82
C GLY A 68 -3.25 14.33 -16.60
N GLU A 69 -2.69 15.35 -15.96
CA GLU A 69 -1.65 16.18 -16.56
C GLU A 69 -0.35 15.35 -16.67
N SER A 70 0.05 15.08 -17.91
CA SER A 70 1.29 14.37 -18.20
C SER A 70 2.50 15.14 -17.69
N TYR A 71 3.52 14.40 -17.25
CA TYR A 71 4.83 14.95 -16.96
C TYR A 71 5.58 15.27 -18.25
N GLU A 72 6.27 16.39 -18.24
CA GLU A 72 7.10 16.89 -19.35
C GLU A 72 8.57 16.95 -18.93
N LEU A 73 9.46 17.22 -19.90
CA LEU A 73 10.90 17.34 -19.64
C LEU A 73 11.22 18.38 -18.54
N LYS A 74 10.43 19.45 -18.43
CA LYS A 74 10.56 20.48 -17.38
C LYS A 74 10.30 19.97 -15.96
N ASP A 75 9.60 18.85 -15.83
CA ASP A 75 9.30 18.21 -14.55
C ASP A 75 10.40 17.21 -14.14
N LEU A 76 11.37 16.96 -15.02
CA LEU A 76 12.51 16.11 -14.75
C LEU A 76 13.74 16.91 -14.33
N ASN A 77 14.59 16.22 -13.58
CA ASN A 77 15.88 16.66 -13.12
C ASN A 77 16.92 15.58 -13.46
N ASN A 78 18.19 15.95 -13.53
CA ASN A 78 19.28 15.00 -13.73
C ASN A 78 20.32 15.17 -12.61
N PHE A 79 20.74 14.04 -12.03
CA PHE A 79 21.83 14.02 -11.06
C PHE A 79 22.62 12.73 -11.23
N ASN A 80 23.95 12.84 -11.37
CA ASN A 80 24.86 11.71 -11.60
C ASN A 80 24.44 10.80 -12.77
N GLY A 81 23.95 11.38 -13.87
CA GLY A 81 23.56 10.63 -15.06
C GLY A 81 22.19 9.94 -14.97
N LEU A 82 21.47 10.08 -13.85
CA LEU A 82 20.11 9.56 -13.70
C LEU A 82 19.09 10.70 -13.81
N TRP A 83 18.10 10.50 -14.67
CA TRP A 83 16.92 11.33 -14.79
C TRP A 83 15.87 10.92 -13.78
N PHE A 84 15.21 11.89 -13.16
CA PHE A 84 14.20 11.63 -12.13
C PHE A 84 13.21 12.79 -12.00
N SER A 85 12.06 12.50 -11.40
CA SER A 85 11.10 13.49 -10.92
C SER A 85 11.10 13.50 -9.39
N PHE A 86 11.09 14.69 -8.78
CA PHE A 86 10.98 14.84 -7.32
C PHE A 86 9.69 14.25 -6.74
N ASP A 87 8.70 13.97 -7.58
CA ASP A 87 7.41 13.42 -7.18
C ASP A 87 7.40 11.89 -7.11
N HIS A 88 8.42 11.26 -7.71
CA HIS A 88 8.49 9.81 -7.87
C HIS A 88 9.60 9.19 -7.05
N TYR A 89 9.40 7.92 -6.69
CA TYR A 89 10.46 7.11 -6.10
C TYR A 89 11.55 6.76 -7.12
N THR A 90 12.73 6.36 -6.63
CA THR A 90 13.92 6.14 -7.48
C THR A 90 13.74 5.00 -8.49
N ASP A 91 12.77 4.11 -8.29
CA ASP A 91 12.45 3.03 -9.23
C ASP A 91 11.93 3.54 -10.59
N PHE A 92 11.53 4.82 -10.68
CA PHE A 92 11.13 5.48 -11.93
C PHE A 92 12.29 6.17 -12.67
N SER A 93 13.48 6.22 -12.06
CA SER A 93 14.64 6.90 -12.61
C SER A 93 15.34 6.04 -13.67
N SER A 94 15.82 6.66 -14.74
CA SER A 94 16.62 6.00 -15.78
C SER A 94 17.74 6.89 -16.30
N GLU A 95 18.64 6.33 -17.12
CA GLU A 95 19.75 7.08 -17.72
C GLU A 95 19.31 8.08 -18.80
N THR A 96 18.05 8.00 -19.25
CA THR A 96 17.48 8.86 -20.31
C THR A 96 16.21 9.57 -19.85
N ALA A 97 16.03 10.82 -20.27
CA ALA A 97 14.84 11.59 -19.95
C ALA A 97 13.58 10.94 -20.54
N GLU A 98 13.68 10.42 -21.77
CA GLU A 98 12.58 9.76 -22.49
C GLU A 98 12.14 8.48 -21.77
N GLY A 99 13.08 7.68 -21.29
CA GLY A 99 12.78 6.46 -20.53
C GLY A 99 12.05 6.77 -19.23
N THR A 100 12.53 7.78 -18.50
CA THR A 100 11.93 8.25 -17.24
C THR A 100 10.52 8.81 -17.48
N LEU A 101 10.34 9.70 -18.47
CA LEU A 101 9.03 10.26 -18.83
C LEU A 101 8.05 9.17 -19.28
N SER A 102 8.50 8.22 -20.10
CA SER A 102 7.67 7.13 -20.59
C SER A 102 7.16 6.28 -19.42
N ALA A 103 8.05 5.86 -18.51
CA ALA A 103 7.67 5.07 -17.34
C ALA A 103 6.67 5.82 -16.43
N ILE A 104 6.95 7.09 -16.14
CA ILE A 104 6.09 7.94 -15.30
C ILE A 104 4.70 8.12 -15.94
N ASN A 105 4.64 8.51 -17.21
CA ASN A 105 3.38 8.83 -17.87
C ASN A 105 2.56 7.57 -18.19
N LEU A 106 3.22 6.45 -18.51
CA LEU A 106 2.55 5.16 -18.60
C LEU A 106 1.86 4.83 -17.27
N LYS A 107 2.61 4.93 -16.16
CA LYS A 107 2.06 4.60 -14.85
C LYS A 107 0.96 5.57 -14.42
N LEU A 108 1.09 6.85 -14.74
CA LEU A 108 0.05 7.86 -14.51
C LEU A 108 -1.26 7.49 -15.21
N ASN A 109 -1.19 7.11 -16.49
CA ASN A 109 -2.37 6.72 -17.27
C ASN A 109 -3.02 5.44 -16.74
N GLU A 110 -2.22 4.43 -16.40
CA GLU A 110 -2.72 3.22 -15.72
C GLU A 110 -3.42 3.59 -14.40
N SER A 111 -2.84 4.49 -13.63
CA SER A 111 -3.36 4.90 -12.32
C SER A 111 -4.68 5.65 -12.43
N ARG A 112 -4.81 6.51 -13.45
CA ARG A 112 -6.05 7.22 -13.74
C ARG A 112 -7.15 6.23 -14.14
N SER A 113 -6.83 5.27 -15.01
CA SER A 113 -7.76 4.22 -15.42
C SER A 113 -8.20 3.39 -14.22
N PHE A 114 -7.26 2.93 -13.39
CA PHE A 114 -7.55 2.15 -12.20
C PHE A 114 -8.39 2.93 -11.18
N LEU A 115 -8.02 4.19 -10.89
CA LEU A 115 -8.75 5.06 -9.95
C LEU A 115 -10.22 5.24 -10.35
N SER A 116 -10.54 5.25 -11.64
CA SER A 116 -11.92 5.38 -12.11
C SER A 116 -12.82 4.20 -11.71
N GLY A 117 -12.25 3.00 -11.53
CA GLY A 117 -12.95 1.81 -11.04
C GLY A 117 -12.71 1.52 -9.54
N THR A 118 -11.80 2.25 -8.90
CA THR A 118 -11.47 2.04 -7.48
C THR A 118 -12.68 2.31 -6.58
N ARG A 119 -12.94 1.37 -5.67
CA ARG A 119 -13.98 1.53 -4.64
C ARG A 119 -13.41 1.95 -3.29
N PHE A 120 -12.17 1.55 -2.99
CA PHE A 120 -11.49 1.87 -1.74
C PHE A 120 -10.11 2.47 -2.00
N LEU A 121 -9.87 3.67 -1.48
CA LEU A 121 -8.59 4.36 -1.51
C LEU A 121 -8.05 4.46 -0.08
N PHE A 122 -7.02 3.68 0.20
CA PHE A 122 -6.30 3.70 1.48
C PHE A 122 -5.11 4.64 1.43
N ILE A 123 -5.07 5.57 2.37
CA ILE A 123 -4.04 6.58 2.52
C ILE A 123 -3.24 6.29 3.79
N THR A 124 -1.96 5.95 3.64
CA THR A 124 -1.07 5.63 4.77
C THR A 124 -0.04 6.72 5.01
N PHE A 125 -0.29 7.64 5.92
CA PHE A 125 0.69 8.66 6.28
C PHE A 125 1.83 8.08 7.14
N GLY A 126 3.05 8.29 6.70
CA GLY A 126 4.28 7.90 7.40
C GLY A 126 4.83 8.99 8.32
N THR A 127 4.82 10.26 7.89
CA THR A 127 5.39 11.38 8.64
C THR A 127 4.76 12.71 8.23
N ALA A 128 4.56 13.64 9.17
CA ALA A 128 4.19 15.03 8.89
C ALA A 128 5.39 15.91 8.49
N ARG A 129 6.61 15.35 8.43
CA ARG A 129 7.79 16.08 7.98
C ARG A 129 7.95 16.01 6.48
N VAL A 130 8.28 17.15 5.88
CA VAL A 130 8.53 17.28 4.45
C VAL A 130 9.95 17.78 4.20
N PHE A 131 10.43 17.50 2.99
CA PHE A 131 11.63 18.12 2.46
C PHE A 131 11.19 19.12 1.39
N ARG A 132 11.70 20.35 1.50
CA ARG A 132 11.44 21.43 0.57
C ARG A 132 12.73 21.80 -0.14
N LEU A 133 12.75 21.69 -1.46
CA LEU A 133 13.88 22.08 -2.28
C LEU A 133 14.10 23.59 -2.13
N LYS A 134 15.30 24.01 -1.75
CA LYS A 134 15.59 25.44 -1.48
C LYS A 134 15.48 26.31 -2.72
N GLU A 135 15.87 25.78 -3.87
CA GLU A 135 15.92 26.51 -5.14
C GLU A 135 14.51 26.92 -5.62
N SER A 136 13.58 25.98 -5.66
CA SER A 136 12.23 26.20 -6.19
C SER A 136 11.16 26.41 -5.11
N GLY A 137 11.48 26.11 -3.85
CA GLY A 137 10.50 26.07 -2.76
C GLY A 137 9.52 24.89 -2.84
N LEU A 138 9.70 23.94 -3.77
CA LEU A 138 8.81 22.79 -3.92
C LEU A 138 8.99 21.77 -2.80
N ILE A 139 7.88 21.25 -2.26
CA ILE A 139 7.91 20.03 -1.42
C ILE A 139 8.16 18.84 -2.34
N VAL A 140 9.14 18.01 -1.99
CA VAL A 140 9.55 16.84 -2.77
C VAL A 140 9.15 15.54 -2.07
N SER A 141 8.79 14.52 -2.85
CA SER A 141 8.49 13.17 -2.37
C SER A 141 9.75 12.36 -2.08
N ASN A 142 10.77 12.52 -2.92
CA ASN A 142 12.06 11.85 -2.77
C ASN A 142 13.19 12.82 -3.07
N CYS A 143 14.25 12.82 -2.24
CA CYS A 143 15.42 13.67 -2.43
C CYS A 143 16.44 13.09 -3.44
N HIS A 144 16.24 11.87 -3.95
CA HIS A 144 17.07 11.23 -4.99
C HIS A 144 18.56 11.22 -4.69
N LYS A 145 18.91 11.06 -3.40
CA LYS A 145 20.29 11.09 -2.89
C LYS A 145 21.04 12.40 -3.16
N LEU A 146 20.35 13.48 -3.51
CA LEU A 146 20.97 14.80 -3.60
C LEU A 146 21.48 15.25 -2.21
N PRO A 147 22.52 16.10 -2.16
CA PRO A 147 23.05 16.62 -0.92
C PRO A 147 21.98 17.26 -0.03
N ALA A 148 21.97 16.93 1.27
CA ALA A 148 20.98 17.44 2.22
C ALA A 148 20.93 18.98 2.30
N ILE A 149 22.04 19.66 1.98
CA ILE A 149 22.13 21.12 1.95
C ILE A 149 21.16 21.76 0.94
N ASN A 150 20.72 21.02 -0.08
CA ASN A 150 19.77 21.49 -1.09
C ASN A 150 18.34 21.56 -0.56
N PHE A 151 18.06 20.97 0.60
CA PHE A 151 16.72 20.86 1.15
C PHE A 151 16.62 21.58 2.49
N THR A 152 15.44 22.11 2.75
CA THR A 152 14.98 22.46 4.10
C THR A 152 14.04 21.36 4.56
N ARG A 153 14.12 21.05 5.84
CA ARG A 153 13.27 20.03 6.45
C ARG A 153 12.36 20.71 7.46
N GLU A 154 11.06 20.52 7.29
CA GLU A 154 10.06 21.22 8.08
C GLU A 154 8.96 20.25 8.53
N LEU A 155 8.32 20.58 9.65
CA LEU A 155 7.14 19.89 10.15
C LEU A 155 5.91 20.63 9.63
N MET A 156 5.02 19.93 8.92
CA MET A 156 3.76 20.52 8.47
C MET A 156 2.89 20.89 9.67
N SER A 157 2.13 21.98 9.56
CA SER A 157 1.08 22.29 10.52
C SER A 157 -0.17 21.45 10.25
N VAL A 158 -0.94 21.15 11.31
CA VAL A 158 -2.24 20.47 11.21
C VAL A 158 -3.15 21.22 10.23
N ASN A 159 -3.26 22.55 10.37
CA ASN A 159 -4.12 23.37 9.52
C ASN A 159 -3.75 23.28 8.03
N ASN A 160 -2.46 23.29 7.68
CA ASN A 160 -2.05 23.19 6.28
C ASN A 160 -2.40 21.81 5.69
N ILE A 161 -2.28 20.75 6.47
CA ILE A 161 -2.70 19.41 6.05
C ILE A 161 -4.21 19.41 5.81
N VAL A 162 -5.00 19.86 6.78
CA VAL A 162 -6.46 19.84 6.73
C VAL A 162 -7.01 20.66 5.56
N ILE A 163 -6.55 21.90 5.37
CA ILE A 163 -7.03 22.78 4.31
C ILE A 163 -6.80 22.15 2.93
N SER A 164 -5.57 21.66 2.68
CA SER A 164 -5.21 21.07 1.39
C SER A 164 -5.95 19.75 1.14
N TRP A 165 -6.12 18.92 2.17
CA TRP A 165 -6.81 17.65 2.04
C TRP A 165 -8.33 17.76 1.92
N ASN A 166 -8.98 18.73 2.57
CA ASN A 166 -10.41 18.97 2.37
C ASN A 166 -10.71 19.27 0.89
N ALA A 167 -9.93 20.15 0.26
CA ALA A 167 -10.08 20.43 -1.16
C ALA A 167 -9.88 19.17 -2.04
N LEU A 168 -8.94 18.29 -1.69
CA LEU A 168 -8.76 17.02 -2.39
C LEU A 168 -9.94 16.06 -2.19
N LEU A 169 -10.47 15.98 -0.97
CA LEU A 169 -11.62 15.13 -0.65
C LEU A 169 -12.89 15.61 -1.37
N ASP A 170 -13.10 16.92 -1.51
CA ASP A 170 -14.18 17.49 -2.32
C ASP A 170 -14.05 17.07 -3.79
N ASN A 171 -12.85 17.20 -4.37
CA ASN A 171 -12.58 16.80 -5.75
C ASN A 171 -12.81 15.30 -5.95
N LEU A 172 -12.27 14.46 -5.05
CA LEU A 172 -12.47 13.01 -5.09
C LEU A 172 -13.96 12.65 -4.98
N LYS A 173 -14.71 13.30 -4.09
CA LYS A 173 -16.13 13.04 -3.91
C LYS A 173 -16.95 13.45 -5.14
N SER A 174 -16.60 14.58 -5.76
CA SER A 174 -17.26 15.07 -6.97
C SER A 174 -17.02 14.15 -8.16
N LEU A 175 -15.78 13.66 -8.33
CA LEU A 175 -15.40 12.84 -9.47
C LEU A 175 -15.75 11.36 -9.30
N TYR A 176 -15.66 10.85 -8.07
CA TYR A 176 -15.88 9.45 -7.73
C TYR A 176 -16.82 9.34 -6.53
N PRO A 177 -18.14 9.58 -6.68
CA PRO A 177 -19.08 9.63 -5.55
C PRO A 177 -19.17 8.35 -4.72
N GLY A 178 -18.84 7.20 -5.33
CA GLY A 178 -18.81 5.88 -4.68
C GLY A 178 -17.50 5.52 -3.99
N LEU A 179 -16.43 6.30 -4.20
CA LEU A 179 -15.10 6.03 -3.63
C LEU A 179 -15.12 6.21 -2.11
N LYS A 180 -14.58 5.24 -1.40
CA LYS A 180 -14.34 5.30 0.04
C LYS A 180 -12.88 5.65 0.29
N VAL A 181 -12.65 6.73 1.04
CA VAL A 181 -11.31 7.15 1.44
C VAL A 181 -11.08 6.74 2.89
N ILE A 182 -9.99 6.01 3.12
CA ILE A 182 -9.63 5.49 4.42
C ILE A 182 -8.24 5.96 4.78
N PHE A 183 -8.11 6.67 5.89
CA PHE A 183 -6.82 7.06 6.44
C PHE A 183 -6.28 5.97 7.36
N THR A 184 -4.96 5.87 7.40
CA THR A 184 -4.25 5.12 8.42
C THR A 184 -2.89 5.79 8.68
N ILE A 185 -2.44 5.74 9.93
CA ILE A 185 -1.10 6.17 10.29
C ILE A 185 -0.19 4.95 10.24
N SER A 186 0.92 5.07 9.51
CA SER A 186 1.90 3.99 9.39
C SER A 186 2.46 3.61 10.77
N PRO A 187 2.48 2.31 11.14
CA PRO A 187 3.14 1.85 12.36
C PRO A 187 4.68 1.96 12.31
N VAL A 188 5.26 2.16 11.12
CA VAL A 188 6.71 2.27 10.96
C VAL A 188 7.22 3.52 11.70
N ARG A 189 8.27 3.32 12.50
CA ARG A 189 8.91 4.36 13.31
C ARG A 189 9.89 5.16 12.45
N HIS A 190 9.60 6.44 12.22
CA HIS A 190 10.46 7.33 11.45
C HIS A 190 11.59 7.89 12.34
N TRP A 191 12.69 7.15 12.46
CA TRP A 191 13.72 7.40 13.47
C TRP A 191 14.71 8.51 13.16
N LYS A 192 14.67 9.15 11.99
CA LYS A 192 15.60 10.24 11.63
C LYS A 192 15.56 11.42 12.60
N ASP A 193 14.49 11.58 13.38
CA ASP A 193 14.32 12.62 14.41
C ASP A 193 14.35 12.06 15.85
N GLY A 194 14.76 10.81 16.00
CA GLY A 194 14.66 10.06 17.24
C GLY A 194 13.21 9.80 17.69
N ALA A 195 13.09 9.24 18.90
CA ALA A 195 11.82 8.83 19.48
C ALA A 195 10.83 9.99 19.59
N HIS A 196 11.26 11.10 20.21
CA HIS A 196 10.42 12.27 20.44
C HIS A 196 9.97 12.90 19.11
N GLY A 197 10.89 13.07 18.16
CA GLY A 197 10.56 13.65 16.87
C GLY A 197 9.57 12.78 16.08
N ASN A 198 9.69 11.45 16.13
CA ASN A 198 8.70 10.54 15.57
C ASN A 198 7.33 10.76 16.22
N GLN A 199 7.25 10.81 17.55
CA GLN A 199 5.99 11.03 18.26
C GLN A 199 5.33 12.35 17.88
N VAL A 200 6.08 13.46 17.88
CA VAL A 200 5.58 14.78 17.45
C VAL A 200 5.00 14.72 16.03
N SER A 201 5.70 14.04 15.10
CA SER A 201 5.24 13.88 13.72
C SER A 201 3.95 13.08 13.63
N LYS A 202 3.85 11.95 14.34
CA LYS A 202 2.64 11.12 14.38
C LYS A 202 1.47 11.87 15.02
N SER A 203 1.70 12.61 16.11
CA SER A 203 0.67 13.44 16.75
C SER A 203 0.08 14.49 15.81
N VAL A 204 0.91 15.15 14.98
CA VAL A 204 0.40 16.07 13.94
C VAL A 204 -0.48 15.33 12.93
N LEU A 205 -0.07 14.15 12.48
CA LEU A 205 -0.87 13.35 11.55
C LEU A 205 -2.20 12.91 12.17
N PHE A 206 -2.19 12.47 13.43
CA PHE A 206 -3.41 12.10 14.15
C PHE A 206 -4.38 13.27 14.25
N LEU A 207 -3.93 14.43 14.72
CA LEU A 207 -4.77 15.62 14.82
C LEU A 207 -5.33 16.05 13.46
N ALA A 208 -4.52 15.94 12.39
CA ALA A 208 -5.00 16.25 11.04
C ALA A 208 -6.04 15.23 10.55
N VAL A 209 -5.82 13.93 10.77
CA VAL A 209 -6.78 12.89 10.39
C VAL A 209 -8.09 13.05 11.16
N GLU A 210 -8.04 13.29 12.48
CA GLU A 210 -9.24 13.54 13.29
C GLU A 210 -10.11 14.69 12.76
N GLU A 211 -9.48 15.75 12.25
CA GLU A 211 -10.21 16.84 11.61
C GLU A 211 -10.75 16.44 10.24
N LEU A 212 -9.97 15.71 9.44
CA LEU A 212 -10.41 15.22 8.12
C LEU A 212 -11.57 14.21 8.20
N LEU A 213 -11.68 13.45 9.29
CA LEU A 213 -12.81 12.54 9.52
C LEU A 213 -14.17 13.26 9.62
N LYS A 214 -14.17 14.57 9.92
CA LYS A 214 -15.38 15.39 9.98
C LYS A 214 -15.88 15.83 8.60
N HIS A 215 -15.13 15.55 7.54
CA HIS A 215 -15.46 15.97 6.18
C HIS A 215 -16.80 15.35 5.70
N PRO A 216 -17.64 16.07 4.93
CA PRO A 216 -18.94 15.56 4.45
C PRO A 216 -18.86 14.28 3.59
N SER A 217 -17.70 13.99 2.98
CA SER A 217 -17.47 12.72 2.26
C SER A 217 -17.38 11.49 3.17
N LYS A 218 -17.33 11.68 4.50
CA LYS A 218 -17.24 10.66 5.53
C LYS A 218 -16.07 9.69 5.32
N PRO A 219 -14.81 10.17 5.27
CA PRO A 219 -13.67 9.27 5.28
C PRO A 219 -13.62 8.52 6.62
N SER A 220 -12.95 7.37 6.63
CA SER A 220 -12.80 6.55 7.85
C SER A 220 -11.32 6.39 8.24
N TYR A 221 -11.07 5.80 9.41
CA TYR A 221 -9.72 5.53 9.91
C TYR A 221 -9.50 4.05 10.22
N PHE A 222 -8.36 3.51 9.81
CA PHE A 222 -7.90 2.18 10.19
C PHE A 222 -6.69 2.26 11.14
N PRO A 223 -6.78 1.71 12.37
CA PRO A 223 -5.83 1.94 13.46
C PRO A 223 -4.59 1.03 13.40
N ALA A 224 -3.87 1.04 12.27
CA ALA A 224 -2.66 0.22 12.09
C ALA A 224 -1.51 0.60 13.03
N TYR A 225 -1.38 1.88 13.40
CA TYR A 225 -0.35 2.36 14.31
C TYR A 225 -0.59 1.81 15.72
N GLU A 226 -1.82 1.91 16.19
CA GLU A 226 -2.29 1.47 17.50
C GLU A 226 -2.21 -0.05 17.63
N LEU A 227 -2.50 -0.81 16.56
CA LEU A 227 -2.29 -2.27 16.56
C LEU A 227 -0.83 -2.64 16.90
N ILE A 228 0.15 -1.86 16.47
CA ILE A 228 1.56 -2.09 16.84
C ILE A 228 1.88 -1.52 18.21
N MET A 229 1.48 -0.29 18.47
CA MET A 229 1.91 0.46 19.65
C MET A 229 1.17 0.09 20.92
N ASP A 230 -0.05 -0.45 20.83
CA ASP A 230 -0.91 -0.76 21.96
C ASP A 230 -1.14 -2.25 22.14
N ASP A 231 -1.35 -2.97 21.05
CA ASP A 231 -1.59 -4.41 21.09
C ASP A 231 -0.29 -5.23 20.95
N LEU A 232 0.49 -5.01 19.88
CA LEU A 232 1.71 -5.77 19.56
C LEU A 232 3.01 -5.15 20.10
N ARG A 233 3.01 -4.69 21.36
CA ARG A 233 4.11 -3.91 21.98
C ARG A 233 5.46 -4.60 22.10
N ASP A 234 5.52 -5.92 21.99
CA ASP A 234 6.73 -6.72 22.21
C ASP A 234 7.71 -6.62 21.00
N TYR A 235 9.02 -6.53 21.27
CA TYR A 235 10.06 -6.46 20.23
C TYR A 235 10.01 -7.61 19.20
N ARG A 236 9.42 -8.76 19.54
CA ARG A 236 9.19 -9.87 18.59
C ARG A 236 8.31 -9.49 17.39
N TYR A 237 7.59 -8.37 17.48
CA TYR A 237 6.74 -7.84 16.43
C TYR A 237 7.41 -6.76 15.58
N TYR A 238 8.69 -6.48 15.83
CA TYR A 238 9.51 -5.60 15.02
C TYR A 238 10.49 -6.44 14.18
N ASP A 239 10.79 -5.94 12.99
CA ASP A 239 11.81 -6.51 12.10
C ASP A 239 13.22 -6.24 12.65
N GLU A 240 14.25 -6.76 11.99
CA GLU A 240 15.65 -6.67 12.45
C GLU A 240 16.12 -5.23 12.76
N ASP A 241 15.55 -4.24 12.07
CA ASP A 241 15.87 -2.83 12.26
C ASP A 241 15.19 -2.17 13.48
N MET A 242 14.30 -2.89 14.16
CA MET A 242 13.52 -2.43 15.32
C MET A 242 12.59 -1.23 15.04
N LEU A 243 12.33 -0.94 13.76
CA LEU A 243 11.51 0.19 13.31
C LEU A 243 10.32 -0.25 12.46
N HIS A 244 10.49 -1.26 11.62
CA HIS A 244 9.42 -1.84 10.81
C HIS A 244 8.71 -2.96 11.57
N PRO A 245 7.40 -3.18 11.33
CA PRO A 245 6.72 -4.36 11.81
C PRO A 245 7.30 -5.63 11.18
N SER A 246 7.45 -6.69 11.97
CA SER A 246 7.88 -8.01 11.46
C SER A 246 6.80 -8.64 10.58
N PRO A 247 7.12 -9.66 9.76
CA PRO A 247 6.14 -10.37 8.94
C PRO A 247 4.93 -10.88 9.75
N LYS A 248 5.18 -11.37 10.97
CA LYS A 248 4.12 -11.83 11.89
C LYS A 248 3.19 -10.69 12.33
N ALA A 249 3.75 -9.50 12.54
CA ALA A 249 2.96 -8.33 12.89
C ALA A 249 2.13 -7.83 11.69
N ILE A 250 2.69 -7.87 10.48
CA ILE A 250 1.96 -7.58 9.24
C ILE A 250 0.80 -8.59 9.03
N ASP A 251 1.04 -9.88 9.25
CA ASP A 251 -0.01 -10.91 9.16
C ASP A 251 -1.14 -10.66 10.16
N TYR A 252 -0.80 -10.29 11.40
CA TYR A 252 -1.80 -9.94 12.40
C TYR A 252 -2.62 -8.71 11.99
N ILE A 253 -1.97 -7.64 11.52
CA ILE A 253 -2.70 -6.45 11.04
C ILE A 253 -3.56 -6.79 9.81
N TRP A 254 -3.10 -7.68 8.93
CA TRP A 254 -3.87 -8.18 7.80
C TRP A 254 -5.13 -8.94 8.23
N GLU A 255 -5.04 -9.74 9.30
CA GLU A 255 -6.21 -10.41 9.88
C GLU A 255 -7.24 -9.41 10.42
N GLU A 256 -6.79 -8.40 11.18
CA GLU A 256 -7.67 -7.35 11.71
C GLU A 256 -8.26 -6.47 10.59
N PHE A 257 -7.46 -6.14 9.57
CA PHE A 257 -7.90 -5.47 8.36
C PHE A 257 -8.99 -6.28 7.64
N SER A 258 -8.76 -7.58 7.46
CA SER A 258 -9.71 -8.47 6.78
C SER A 258 -11.03 -8.57 7.54
N LYS A 259 -10.99 -8.70 8.88
CA LYS A 259 -12.21 -8.69 9.72
C LYS A 259 -12.96 -7.36 9.59
N CYS A 260 -12.24 -6.25 9.57
CA CYS A 260 -12.82 -4.92 9.47
C CYS A 260 -13.47 -4.68 8.11
N TYR A 261 -12.79 -5.02 7.01
CA TYR A 261 -13.19 -4.59 5.67
C TYR A 261 -13.75 -5.67 4.76
N PHE A 262 -13.49 -6.96 4.96
CA PHE A 262 -13.91 -7.97 3.99
C PHE A 262 -15.32 -8.48 4.23
N GLU A 263 -16.01 -8.78 3.12
CA GLU A 263 -17.15 -9.69 3.15
C GLU A 263 -16.69 -11.09 3.57
N LYS A 264 -17.58 -11.86 4.19
CA LYS A 264 -17.27 -13.23 4.61
C LYS A 264 -16.81 -14.10 3.43
N THR A 265 -17.48 -13.99 2.30
CA THR A 265 -17.16 -14.69 1.05
C THR A 265 -15.77 -14.32 0.53
N THR A 266 -15.39 -13.03 0.60
CA THR A 266 -14.04 -12.56 0.26
C THR A 266 -12.99 -13.18 1.17
N THR A 267 -13.22 -13.18 2.49
CA THR A 267 -12.28 -13.79 3.44
C THR A 267 -12.07 -15.28 3.16
N GLU A 268 -13.14 -16.03 2.88
CA GLU A 268 -13.07 -17.45 2.54
C GLU A 268 -12.26 -17.69 1.26
N LEU A 269 -12.52 -16.92 0.19
CA LEU A 269 -11.79 -17.05 -1.08
C LEU A 269 -10.30 -16.72 -0.94
N VAL A 270 -9.97 -15.63 -0.26
CA VAL A 270 -8.57 -15.23 -0.01
C VAL A 270 -7.83 -16.32 0.78
N GLN A 271 -8.48 -16.96 1.76
CA GLN A 271 -7.87 -18.07 2.51
C GLN A 271 -7.67 -19.32 1.65
N GLU A 272 -8.60 -19.63 0.74
CA GLU A 272 -8.44 -20.75 -0.19
C GLU A 272 -7.25 -20.54 -1.13
N ILE A 273 -7.07 -19.31 -1.64
CA ILE A 273 -5.97 -18.96 -2.53
C ILE A 273 -4.64 -18.92 -1.79
N ASP A 274 -4.58 -18.34 -0.59
CA ASP A 274 -3.38 -18.35 0.25
C ASP A 274 -2.87 -19.78 0.50
N ARG A 275 -3.78 -20.75 0.70
CA ARG A 275 -3.41 -22.17 0.82
C ARG A 275 -2.78 -22.72 -0.47
N ILE A 276 -3.25 -22.30 -1.64
CA ILE A 276 -2.68 -22.72 -2.94
C ILE A 276 -1.31 -22.08 -3.14
N SER A 277 -1.17 -20.77 -2.91
CA SER A 277 0.10 -20.04 -3.05
C SER A 277 1.16 -20.57 -2.08
N LYS A 278 0.78 -20.90 -0.84
CA LYS A 278 1.66 -21.59 0.12
C LYS A 278 2.04 -22.99 -0.33
N ALA A 279 1.10 -23.75 -0.88
CA ALA A 279 1.38 -25.08 -1.44
C ALA A 279 2.39 -25.01 -2.60
N MET A 280 2.27 -24.00 -3.48
CA MET A 280 3.19 -23.78 -4.61
C MET A 280 4.58 -23.35 -4.14
N SER A 281 4.64 -22.57 -3.06
CA SER A 281 5.91 -22.10 -2.46
C SER A 281 6.58 -23.16 -1.59
N HIS A 282 5.90 -24.26 -1.27
CA HIS A 282 6.42 -25.30 -0.39
C HIS A 282 7.60 -26.02 -1.05
N ARG A 283 8.68 -26.21 -0.28
CA ARG A 283 9.84 -26.96 -0.76
C ARG A 283 9.53 -28.46 -0.80
N ILE A 284 9.40 -28.99 -2.01
CA ILE A 284 9.13 -30.42 -2.23
C ILE A 284 10.43 -31.20 -2.08
N GLN A 285 10.48 -32.13 -1.12
CA GLN A 285 11.68 -32.90 -0.80
C GLN A 285 11.98 -33.99 -1.85
N ASN A 286 10.96 -34.74 -2.28
CA ASN A 286 11.09 -35.75 -3.32
C ASN A 286 10.07 -35.50 -4.45
N PRO A 287 10.47 -34.80 -5.53
CA PRO A 287 9.58 -34.48 -6.64
C PRO A 287 9.19 -35.70 -7.50
N TYR A 288 9.86 -36.85 -7.32
CA TYR A 288 9.66 -38.07 -8.12
C TYR A 288 8.81 -39.13 -7.40
N SER A 289 8.00 -38.73 -6.41
CA SER A 289 7.22 -39.67 -5.58
C SER A 289 5.73 -39.66 -5.90
N GLY A 290 5.07 -40.80 -5.71
CA GLY A 290 3.61 -40.90 -5.82
C GLY A 290 2.86 -40.03 -4.81
N GLU A 291 3.48 -39.68 -3.67
CA GLU A 291 2.92 -38.73 -2.70
C GLU A 291 2.91 -37.30 -3.25
N THR A 292 4.00 -36.86 -3.89
CA THR A 292 4.07 -35.57 -4.57
C THR A 292 3.02 -35.46 -5.67
N ARG A 293 2.79 -36.54 -6.43
CA ARG A 293 1.72 -36.59 -7.44
C ARG A 293 0.34 -36.40 -6.82
N LYS A 294 -0.01 -37.17 -5.77
CA LYS A 294 -1.29 -37.03 -5.07
C LYS A 294 -1.48 -35.64 -4.48
N PHE A 295 -0.42 -35.07 -3.93
CA PHE A 295 -0.41 -33.70 -3.44
C PHE A 295 -0.76 -32.71 -4.56
N ALA A 296 -0.08 -32.79 -5.71
CA ALA A 296 -0.33 -31.92 -6.85
C ALA A 296 -1.76 -32.07 -7.40
N GLU A 297 -2.25 -33.32 -7.55
CA GLU A 297 -3.62 -33.62 -7.99
C GLU A 297 -4.67 -33.00 -7.04
N ASN A 298 -4.45 -33.09 -5.72
CA ASN A 298 -5.33 -32.47 -4.72
C ASN A 298 -5.37 -30.94 -4.83
N ILE A 299 -4.23 -30.29 -5.12
CA ILE A 299 -4.22 -28.83 -5.30
C ILE A 299 -4.88 -28.43 -6.62
N LEU A 300 -4.66 -29.16 -7.71
CA LEU A 300 -5.33 -28.92 -8.99
C LEU A 300 -6.85 -29.03 -8.87
N ALA A 301 -7.36 -30.02 -8.13
CA ALA A 301 -8.79 -30.14 -7.87
C ALA A 301 -9.37 -28.92 -7.15
N LYS A 302 -8.62 -28.31 -6.22
CA LYS A 302 -9.01 -27.05 -5.56
C LYS A 302 -8.98 -25.87 -6.53
N ILE A 303 -7.94 -25.76 -7.35
CA ILE A 303 -7.83 -24.71 -8.39
C ILE A 303 -9.03 -24.80 -9.35
N ASP A 304 -9.41 -26.00 -9.79
CA ASP A 304 -10.55 -26.19 -10.70
C ASP A 304 -11.89 -25.85 -10.02
N LEU A 305 -12.03 -26.10 -8.71
CA LEU A 305 -13.22 -25.70 -7.95
C LEU A 305 -13.34 -24.18 -7.85
N ILE A 306 -12.24 -23.49 -7.50
CA ILE A 306 -12.21 -22.02 -7.43
C ILE A 306 -12.48 -21.43 -8.80
N SER A 307 -11.83 -21.93 -9.85
CA SER A 307 -12.03 -21.43 -11.23
C SER A 307 -13.47 -21.59 -11.72
N LYS A 308 -14.24 -22.54 -11.20
CA LYS A 308 -15.68 -22.68 -11.48
C LYS A 308 -16.54 -21.71 -10.67
N LYS A 309 -16.17 -21.47 -9.41
CA LYS A 309 -16.89 -20.60 -8.47
C LYS A 309 -16.65 -19.11 -8.74
N ALA A 310 -15.43 -18.76 -9.15
CA ALA A 310 -14.96 -17.40 -9.39
C ALA A 310 -14.03 -17.38 -10.65
N PRO A 311 -14.60 -17.47 -11.86
CA PRO A 311 -13.85 -17.55 -13.12
C PRO A 311 -12.93 -16.36 -13.41
N GLU A 312 -13.16 -15.22 -12.76
CA GLU A 312 -12.38 -14.00 -12.86
C GLU A 312 -11.01 -14.09 -12.18
N ILE A 313 -10.81 -15.07 -11.29
CA ILE A 313 -9.55 -15.29 -10.57
C ILE A 313 -8.59 -16.08 -11.45
N ASN A 314 -7.49 -15.45 -11.85
CA ASN A 314 -6.49 -16.08 -12.72
C ASN A 314 -5.46 -16.91 -11.92
N LEU A 315 -5.69 -18.22 -11.84
CA LEU A 315 -4.77 -19.19 -11.22
C LEU A 315 -3.95 -20.00 -12.24
N GLN A 316 -3.72 -19.48 -13.45
CA GLN A 316 -3.06 -20.25 -14.51
C GLN A 316 -1.60 -20.58 -14.19
N ASN A 317 -0.90 -19.70 -13.47
CA ASN A 317 0.49 -19.93 -13.08
C ASN A 317 0.60 -21.08 -12.07
N GLU A 318 -0.26 -21.07 -11.06
CA GLU A 318 -0.39 -22.12 -10.06
C GLU A 318 -0.77 -23.44 -10.72
N LYS A 319 -1.76 -23.41 -11.63
CA LYS A 319 -2.20 -24.58 -12.39
C LYS A 319 -1.04 -25.18 -13.19
N LYS A 320 -0.29 -24.35 -13.91
CA LYS A 320 0.88 -24.78 -14.68
C LYS A 320 1.94 -25.43 -13.79
N TYR A 321 2.25 -24.81 -12.65
CA TYR A 321 3.23 -25.35 -11.70
C TYR A 321 2.86 -26.77 -11.23
N PHE A 322 1.62 -26.99 -10.80
CA PHE A 322 1.21 -28.30 -10.29
C PHE A 322 1.07 -29.35 -11.40
N LEU A 323 0.74 -28.96 -12.64
CA LEU A 323 0.78 -29.87 -13.79
C LEU A 323 2.22 -30.33 -14.09
N GLU A 324 3.19 -29.40 -14.12
CA GLU A 324 4.60 -29.76 -14.29
C GLU A 324 5.10 -30.68 -13.17
N LEU A 325 4.61 -30.48 -11.95
CA LEU A 325 4.96 -31.32 -10.82
C LEU A 325 4.44 -32.77 -10.97
N ILE A 326 3.23 -32.96 -11.50
CA ILE A 326 2.71 -34.29 -11.83
C ILE A 326 3.57 -34.96 -12.90
N HIS A 327 3.99 -34.21 -13.93
CA HIS A 327 4.85 -34.74 -14.99
C HIS A 327 6.22 -35.19 -14.47
N ARG A 328 6.79 -34.49 -13.49
CA ARG A 328 8.05 -34.88 -12.84
C ARG A 328 7.89 -36.07 -11.90
N ALA A 329 6.71 -36.26 -11.32
CA ALA A 329 6.40 -37.35 -10.40
C ALA A 329 5.93 -38.64 -11.10
N SER A 330 5.89 -38.65 -12.43
CA SER A 330 5.55 -39.80 -13.29
C SER A 330 6.82 -40.46 -13.79
#